data_AF-A0A1W0WWK8-F1
#
_entry.id   AF-A0A1W0WWK8-F1
#
_cell.length_a   1.000
_cell.length_b   1.000
_cell.length_c   1.000
_cell.angle_alpha   90.00
_cell.angle_beta   90.00
_cell.angle_gamma   90.00
#
_symmetry.space_group_name_H-M   'P 1'
#
loop_
_entity.id
_entity.type
_entity.pdbx_description
1 polymer ?
#
loop_
_entity_poly.entity_id
_entity_poly.type
_entity_poly.pdbx_seq_one_letter_code
_entity_poly.pdbx_strand_id
1 'polypeptide(L)'
;MAGGTDTQGVDVVMVDLGEKFPVRRQDLSRAMRLTGADLAEEIRQKYGSVAQLCAKLRTDPSHGIPGDPSDIRSREDSFGRNTIPLKKPLTFLQLCWSALKDPTLLILEVAAIISLVLSLYGNFIKSGISTAMLNSTTSHNATQPGVLSGSTWNSTFNTTDTEGDDLDPDTEYEWIEAAAIGIAVTLVVLVTAVNDYGKEKQFQALQDRVRKEQKVTVLRTGKQQVITTDDLVVGDIFSLKYGDVVPADGLVLSSHDLTVDESSLTGESDFVRKCTDSDIRVLSGTNVMEGTGKILVLAVGIYSQTGMIHVLLGTSEKHSEANDRCERHDPDDKSKLPKRETRSDGEEVQSFLQKKLTRIALQIGYVGLAFAVVTSFALIIRFCVKEFGEKGRRWNAAVEVNKILGAIIIGITILVVAIPEGLPLAVTLTLAVSTKKMMKYHNLVRNLFACETMGCATTICLDKTGTLTTNRMTVTECYLGGKEDGGITIGSHGTTTTRLLDLTAEGISVNSSYTTNVTTPIAIGDSLPVQVGNKTECALLYFAKRIGYDYQVIRDDNPEDSFAKVYTFNSNRRSMSTVICTEAGWRVHSKGAAEVVLAK
;
A
#
# COMPACT_ATOMS: atom_id res chain seq x y z
N MET A 1 0.58 36.13 36.79
CA MET A 1 1.68 36.10 35.81
C MET A 1 2.39 34.76 35.94
N ALA A 2 2.89 34.21 34.83
CA ALA A 2 3.20 32.80 34.54
C ALA A 2 1.93 32.02 34.13
N GLY A 3 1.64 31.76 32.85
CA GLY A 3 2.49 31.68 31.66
C GLY A 3 2.54 30.22 31.20
N GLY A 4 1.39 29.67 30.79
CA GLY A 4 1.28 28.33 30.21
C GLY A 4 1.57 28.40 28.71
N THR A 5 2.57 27.65 28.27
CA THR A 5 3.02 27.56 26.89
C THR A 5 2.07 26.68 26.08
N ASP A 6 1.36 27.29 25.13
CA ASP A 6 0.59 26.60 24.09
C ASP A 6 1.52 25.78 23.19
N THR A 7 1.27 24.49 23.13
CA THR A 7 1.80 23.60 22.09
C THR A 7 1.05 23.90 20.79
N GLN A 8 1.72 24.57 19.86
CA GLN A 8 1.22 24.81 18.50
C GLN A 8 1.07 23.48 17.74
N GLY A 9 -0.16 22.99 17.66
CA GLY A 9 -0.57 22.01 16.67
C GLY A 9 -0.65 22.66 15.29
N VAL A 10 -0.33 21.88 14.26
CA VAL A 10 -0.33 22.32 12.85
C VAL A 10 -1.73 22.83 12.47
N ASP A 11 -1.85 24.15 12.29
CA ASP A 11 -3.05 24.79 11.78
C ASP A 11 -3.28 24.39 10.31
N VAL A 12 -4.21 23.46 10.10
CA VAL A 12 -4.86 23.28 8.81
C VAL A 12 -5.78 24.49 8.63
N VAL A 13 -5.38 25.42 7.76
CA VAL A 13 -6.16 26.63 7.43
C VAL A 13 -7.59 26.24 7.02
N MET A 14 -8.55 26.55 7.89
CA MET A 14 -9.98 26.27 7.73
C MET A 14 -10.62 27.43 6.96
N VAL A 15 -11.05 27.17 5.72
CA VAL A 15 -11.91 28.09 4.98
C VAL A 15 -13.35 27.67 5.25
N ASP A 16 -14.07 28.42 6.10
CA ASP A 16 -15.51 28.25 6.32
C ASP A 16 -16.27 28.78 5.08
N LEU A 17 -16.58 27.87 4.15
CA LEU A 17 -17.49 28.11 3.03
C LEU A 17 -18.94 27.87 3.49
N GLY A 18 -19.79 28.88 3.31
CA GLY A 18 -21.17 28.96 3.81
C GLY A 18 -21.97 27.65 3.78
N GLU A 19 -22.42 27.22 4.95
CA GLU A 19 -22.91 25.86 5.20
C GLU A 19 -24.24 25.54 4.49
N LYS A 20 -24.19 24.74 3.42
CA LYS A 20 -25.35 24.07 2.81
C LYS A 20 -26.03 23.08 3.79
N PHE A 21 -25.28 22.60 4.78
CA PHE A 21 -25.69 21.61 5.77
C PHE A 21 -25.54 22.17 7.19
N PRO A 22 -26.57 22.12 8.05
CA PRO A 22 -26.53 22.64 9.44
C PRO A 22 -25.76 21.72 10.42
N VAL A 23 -24.74 21.00 9.94
CA VAL A 23 -23.99 20.00 10.69
C VAL A 23 -22.50 20.14 10.37
N ARG A 24 -21.68 20.29 11.41
CA ARG A 24 -20.23 20.39 11.27
C ARG A 24 -19.57 19.02 11.21
N ARG A 25 -18.57 18.88 10.34
CA ARG A 25 -17.77 17.64 10.21
C ARG A 25 -17.08 17.22 11.51
N GLN A 26 -16.62 18.19 12.32
CA GLN A 26 -15.91 17.93 13.58
C GLN A 26 -16.83 17.28 14.62
N ASP A 27 -18.10 17.70 14.68
CA ASP A 27 -19.06 17.12 15.59
C ASP A 27 -19.37 15.67 15.23
N LEU A 28 -19.51 15.36 13.93
CA LEU A 28 -19.74 13.99 13.45
C LEU A 28 -18.54 13.07 13.75
N SER A 29 -17.32 13.54 13.49
CA SER A 29 -16.10 12.77 13.80
C SER A 29 -15.91 12.58 15.30
N ARG A 30 -16.27 13.58 16.12
CA ARG A 30 -16.25 13.47 17.59
C ARG A 30 -17.28 12.46 18.10
N ALA A 31 -18.50 12.49 17.56
CA ALA A 31 -19.54 11.54 17.93
C ALA A 31 -19.06 10.10 17.70
N MET A 32 -18.39 9.82 16.58
CA MET A 32 -17.86 8.47 16.29
C MET A 32 -16.81 7.95 17.30
N ARG A 33 -16.27 8.79 18.19
CA ARG A 33 -15.39 8.34 19.30
C ARG A 33 -16.16 7.76 20.47
N LEU A 34 -17.42 8.17 20.65
CA LEU A 34 -18.24 7.71 21.75
C LEU A 34 -18.72 6.27 21.51
N THR A 35 -19.01 5.58 22.62
CA THR A 35 -19.39 4.17 22.62
C THR A 35 -20.87 4.00 22.95
N GLY A 36 -21.57 3.12 22.22
CA GLY A 36 -22.92 2.64 22.58
C GLY A 36 -23.89 3.74 23.05
N ALA A 37 -24.22 3.70 24.34
CA ALA A 37 -25.18 4.60 24.99
C ALA A 37 -24.78 6.08 24.93
N ASP A 38 -23.49 6.39 25.10
CA ASP A 38 -22.99 7.78 25.09
C ASP A 38 -23.18 8.42 23.71
N LEU A 39 -22.97 7.62 22.65
CA LEU A 39 -23.21 8.06 21.27
C LEU A 39 -24.70 8.31 21.01
N ALA A 40 -25.55 7.39 21.45
CA ALA A 40 -27.00 7.55 21.32
C ALA A 40 -27.50 8.80 22.06
N GLU A 41 -26.91 9.10 23.22
CA GLU A 41 -27.23 10.30 24.00
C GLU A 41 -26.69 11.58 23.34
N GLU A 42 -25.46 11.61 22.83
CA GLU A 42 -24.92 12.78 22.11
C GLU A 42 -25.78 13.10 20.87
N ILE A 43 -26.19 12.08 20.12
CA ILE A 43 -27.07 12.26 18.95
C ILE A 43 -28.43 12.81 19.38
N ARG A 44 -29.00 12.30 20.47
CA ARG A 44 -30.29 12.75 20.99
C ARG A 44 -30.22 14.19 21.49
N GLN A 45 -29.14 14.58 22.18
CA GLN A 45 -28.99 15.94 22.72
C GLN A 45 -28.71 16.98 21.62
N LYS A 46 -27.81 16.69 20.66
CA LYS A 46 -27.42 17.67 19.62
C LYS A 46 -28.33 17.68 18.39
N TYR A 47 -28.83 16.51 18.00
CA TYR A 47 -29.57 16.33 16.74
C TYR A 47 -31.00 15.83 16.95
N GLY A 48 -31.38 15.48 18.17
CA GLY A 48 -32.72 15.03 18.57
C GLY A 48 -32.96 13.54 18.28
N SER A 49 -32.86 13.11 17.04
CA SER A 49 -32.97 11.69 16.67
C SER A 49 -32.12 11.35 15.44
N VAL A 50 -31.89 10.05 15.21
CA VAL A 50 -31.20 9.58 14.00
C VAL A 50 -31.93 10.03 12.72
N ALA A 51 -33.27 10.02 12.74
CA ALA A 51 -34.08 10.53 11.62
C ALA A 51 -33.90 12.04 11.40
N GLN A 52 -33.80 12.83 12.48
CA GLN A 52 -33.53 14.27 12.38
C GLN A 52 -32.10 14.56 11.92
N LEU A 53 -31.13 13.71 12.28
CA LEU A 53 -29.77 13.77 11.75
C LEU A 53 -29.76 13.50 10.24
N CYS A 54 -30.49 12.49 9.76
CA CYS A 54 -30.69 12.24 8.32
C CYS A 54 -31.29 13.47 7.61
N ALA A 55 -32.32 14.08 8.19
CA ALA A 55 -32.93 15.30 7.64
C ALA A 55 -31.96 16.48 7.58
N LYS A 56 -31.14 16.69 8.63
CA LYS A 56 -30.08 17.71 8.65
C LYS A 56 -28.99 17.43 7.60
N LEU A 57 -28.66 16.17 7.34
CA LEU A 57 -27.76 15.75 6.26
C LEU A 57 -28.44 15.69 4.89
N ARG A 58 -29.70 16.15 4.76
CA ARG A 58 -30.52 16.10 3.53
C ARG A 58 -30.51 14.69 2.89
N THR A 59 -30.68 13.68 3.73
CA THR A 59 -30.64 12.27 3.35
C THR A 59 -31.95 11.62 3.77
N ASP A 60 -32.59 10.89 2.86
CA ASP A 60 -33.78 10.11 3.15
C ASP A 60 -33.37 8.69 3.60
N PRO A 61 -33.82 8.17 4.75
CA PRO A 61 -33.52 6.80 5.20
C PRO A 61 -33.93 5.70 4.19
N SER A 62 -34.97 5.94 3.39
CA SER A 62 -35.55 4.98 2.44
C SER A 62 -35.07 5.21 1.01
N HIS A 63 -34.76 6.46 0.63
CA HIS A 63 -34.33 6.80 -0.73
C HIS A 63 -32.85 7.18 -0.86
N GLY A 64 -32.15 7.36 0.25
CA GLY A 64 -30.76 7.82 0.29
C GLY A 64 -30.62 9.27 -0.19
N ILE A 65 -29.49 9.56 -0.84
CA ILE A 65 -29.17 10.89 -1.36
C ILE A 65 -29.60 11.03 -2.82
N PRO A 66 -29.88 12.25 -3.33
CA PRO A 66 -30.32 12.45 -4.71
C PRO A 66 -29.29 12.03 -5.77
N GLY A 67 -28.00 12.05 -5.44
CA GLY A 67 -26.92 11.57 -6.32
C GLY A 67 -26.51 12.54 -7.43
N ASP A 68 -26.96 13.79 -7.40
CA ASP A 68 -26.52 14.85 -8.31
C ASP A 68 -25.02 15.16 -8.09
N PRO A 69 -24.17 15.19 -9.13
CA PRO A 69 -22.76 15.59 -9.03
C PRO A 69 -22.54 16.92 -8.29
N SER A 70 -23.47 17.88 -8.38
CA SER A 70 -23.37 19.15 -7.66
C SER A 70 -23.50 18.97 -6.14
N ASP A 71 -24.38 18.07 -5.70
CA ASP A 71 -24.58 17.76 -4.28
C ASP A 71 -23.40 16.97 -3.72
N ILE A 72 -22.90 15.99 -4.47
CA ILE A 72 -21.73 15.20 -4.10
C ILE A 72 -20.52 16.12 -3.87
N ARG A 73 -20.23 17.06 -4.80
CA ARG A 73 -19.16 18.05 -4.61
C ARG A 73 -19.37 18.92 -3.38
N SER A 74 -20.59 19.38 -3.14
CA SER A 74 -20.90 20.18 -1.94
C SER A 74 -20.61 19.40 -0.65
N ARG A 75 -20.89 18.09 -0.61
CA ARG A 75 -20.60 17.21 0.52
C ARG A 75 -19.09 16.99 0.67
N GLU A 76 -18.37 16.78 -0.43
CA GLU A 76 -16.91 16.67 -0.42
C GLU A 76 -16.25 17.94 0.13
N ASP A 77 -16.73 19.12 -0.26
CA ASP A 77 -16.21 20.40 0.22
C ASP A 77 -16.51 20.61 1.72
N SER A 78 -17.69 20.18 2.18
CA SER A 78 -18.12 20.36 3.58
C SER A 78 -17.51 19.33 4.54
N PHE A 79 -17.43 18.06 4.14
CA PHE A 79 -17.09 16.94 5.01
C PHE A 79 -15.78 16.23 4.65
N GLY A 80 -15.25 16.46 3.45
CA GLY A 80 -14.07 15.79 2.91
C GLY A 80 -14.39 14.59 2.01
N ARG A 81 -13.34 14.01 1.42
CA ARG A 81 -13.41 12.82 0.56
C ARG A 81 -13.07 11.56 1.34
N ASN A 82 -13.62 10.41 0.93
CA ASN A 82 -13.29 9.11 1.52
C ASN A 82 -11.95 8.54 1.03
N THR A 83 -10.88 9.32 1.20
CA THR A 83 -9.54 8.91 0.77
C THR A 83 -8.53 9.30 1.84
N ILE A 84 -7.78 8.30 2.32
CA ILE A 84 -6.60 8.55 3.15
C ILE A 84 -5.45 8.89 2.19
N PRO A 85 -4.85 10.10 2.30
CA PRO A 85 -3.80 10.53 1.39
C PRO A 85 -2.60 9.59 1.52
N LEU A 86 -2.14 9.08 0.38
CA LEU A 86 -0.90 8.32 0.32
C LEU A 86 0.27 9.26 0.60
N LYS A 87 1.38 8.71 1.11
CA LYS A 87 2.65 9.42 1.18
C LYS A 87 2.95 9.97 -0.23
N LYS A 88 3.17 11.28 -0.34
CA LYS A 88 3.47 11.90 -1.64
C LYS A 88 4.75 11.26 -2.20
N PRO A 89 4.83 10.95 -3.52
CA PRO A 89 6.08 10.54 -4.13
C PRO A 89 7.18 11.53 -3.80
N LEU A 90 8.39 11.01 -3.59
CA LEU A 90 9.58 11.84 -3.62
C LEU A 90 9.70 12.47 -5.01
N THR A 91 10.06 13.75 -5.04
CA THR A 91 10.36 14.40 -6.32
C THR A 91 11.66 13.84 -6.90
N PHE A 92 11.82 13.95 -8.21
CA PHE A 92 13.05 13.52 -8.88
C PHE A 92 14.31 14.14 -8.23
N LEU A 93 14.27 15.42 -7.86
CA LEU A 93 15.39 16.09 -7.18
C LEU A 93 15.64 15.56 -5.77
N GLN A 94 14.59 15.21 -5.03
CA GLN A 94 14.73 14.56 -3.72
C GLN A 94 15.33 13.17 -3.86
N LEU A 95 15.01 12.42 -4.93
CA LEU A 95 15.63 11.14 -5.23
C LEU A 95 17.11 11.31 -5.60
N CYS A 96 17.47 12.30 -6.42
CA CYS A 96 18.87 12.64 -6.69
C CYS A 96 19.63 12.98 -5.40
N TRP A 97 19.03 13.80 -4.53
CA TRP A 97 19.62 14.17 -3.24
C TRP A 97 19.77 12.97 -2.31
N SER A 98 18.81 12.05 -2.32
CA SER A 98 18.89 10.82 -1.54
C SER A 98 19.99 9.89 -2.06
N ALA A 99 20.13 9.76 -3.38
CA ALA A 99 21.18 8.95 -3.99
C ALA A 99 22.59 9.51 -3.70
N LEU A 100 22.73 10.83 -3.61
CA LEU A 100 24.00 11.49 -3.27
C LEU A 100 24.45 11.22 -1.82
N LYS A 101 23.53 10.83 -0.93
CA LYS A 101 23.86 10.49 0.47
C LYS A 101 24.41 9.07 0.66
N ASP A 102 24.56 8.28 -0.40
CA ASP A 102 25.17 6.96 -0.28
C ASP A 102 26.62 7.13 0.24
N PRO A 103 27.01 6.47 1.34
CA PRO A 103 28.36 6.57 1.90
C PRO A 103 29.47 6.27 0.88
N THR A 104 29.24 5.40 -0.13
CA THR A 104 30.24 5.10 -1.16
C THR A 104 30.44 6.28 -2.11
N LEU A 105 29.35 6.86 -2.62
CA LEU A 105 29.36 8.02 -3.51
C LEU A 105 29.83 9.28 -2.79
N LEU A 106 29.49 9.43 -1.51
CA LEU A 106 29.95 10.53 -0.66
C LEU A 106 31.48 10.53 -0.53
N ILE A 107 32.10 9.36 -0.33
CA ILE A 107 33.57 9.23 -0.24
C ILE A 107 34.23 9.61 -1.57
N LEU A 108 33.67 9.18 -2.70
CA LEU A 108 34.15 9.57 -4.03
C LEU A 108 34.05 11.08 -4.28
N GLU A 109 32.94 11.70 -3.87
CA GLU A 109 32.72 13.13 -4.03
C GLU A 109 33.70 13.95 -3.18
N VAL A 110 33.93 13.53 -1.93
CA VAL A 110 34.95 14.12 -1.06
C VAL A 110 36.35 13.97 -1.66
N ALA A 111 36.69 12.80 -2.22
CA ALA A 111 37.96 12.59 -2.91
C ALA A 111 38.12 13.47 -4.16
N ALA A 112 37.06 13.63 -4.95
CA ALA A 112 37.04 14.51 -6.12
C ALA A 112 37.25 15.98 -5.71
N ILE A 113 36.57 16.44 -4.65
CA ILE A 113 36.72 17.79 -4.11
C ILE A 113 38.14 18.02 -3.60
N ILE A 114 38.71 17.08 -2.82
CA ILE A 114 40.08 17.18 -2.31
C ILE A 114 41.08 17.24 -3.47
N SER A 115 40.91 16.41 -4.50
CA SER A 115 41.77 16.39 -5.69
C SER A 115 41.68 17.69 -6.49
N LEU A 116 40.47 18.24 -6.64
CA LEU A 116 40.25 19.53 -7.29
C LEU A 116 40.93 20.67 -6.51
N VAL A 117 40.77 20.70 -5.18
CA VAL A 117 41.35 21.72 -4.31
C VAL A 117 42.88 21.67 -4.39
N LEU A 118 43.48 20.48 -4.30
CA LEU A 118 44.93 20.33 -4.38
C LEU A 118 45.49 20.72 -5.76
N SER A 119 44.79 20.37 -6.84
CA SER A 119 45.15 20.81 -8.20
C SER A 119 45.10 22.34 -8.36
N LEU A 120 44.06 22.99 -7.82
CA LEU A 120 43.93 24.45 -7.86
C LEU A 120 44.98 25.16 -6.99
N TYR A 121 45.31 24.61 -5.81
CA TYR A 121 46.38 25.14 -4.96
C TYR A 121 47.77 24.95 -5.58
N GLY A 122 48.04 23.82 -6.23
CA GLY A 122 49.29 23.58 -6.96
C GLY A 122 49.51 24.61 -8.07
N ASN A 123 48.46 24.92 -8.84
CA ASN A 123 48.48 25.94 -9.88
C ASN A 123 48.62 27.37 -9.32
N PHE A 124 48.02 27.66 -8.16
CA PHE A 124 48.18 28.96 -7.48
C PHE A 124 49.61 29.19 -6.96
N ILE A 125 50.28 28.16 -6.43
CA ILE A 125 51.68 28.26 -5.99
C ILE A 125 52.63 28.37 -7.18
N LYS A 126 52.41 27.60 -8.27
CA LYS A 126 53.22 27.68 -9.50
C LYS A 126 53.14 29.07 -10.16
N SER A 127 51.95 29.66 -10.23
CA SER A 127 51.75 31.00 -10.80
C SER A 127 52.39 32.13 -9.96
N GLY A 128 52.45 31.98 -8.64
CA GLY A 128 53.15 32.92 -7.74
C GLY A 128 54.68 32.83 -7.79
N ILE A 129 55.25 31.67 -8.14
CA ILE A 129 56.71 31.48 -8.26
C ILE A 129 57.20 31.87 -9.67
N SER A 130 56.41 31.62 -10.71
CA SER A 130 56.79 31.99 -12.09
C SER A 130 56.89 33.50 -12.30
N THR A 131 56.19 34.31 -11.50
CA THR A 131 56.32 35.78 -11.50
C THR A 131 57.56 36.28 -10.74
N ALA A 132 58.16 35.45 -9.88
CA ALA A 132 59.40 35.79 -9.16
C ALA A 132 60.68 35.41 -9.97
N MET A 133 60.61 34.42 -10.85
CA MET A 133 61.75 33.88 -11.62
C MET A 133 62.08 34.66 -12.92
N LEU A 134 61.25 35.61 -13.35
CA LEU A 134 61.46 36.37 -14.60
C LEU A 134 62.46 37.55 -14.49
N ASN A 135 63.18 37.70 -13.37
CA ASN A 135 64.15 38.77 -13.16
C ASN A 135 65.63 38.34 -13.19
N SER A 136 65.97 37.11 -13.60
CA SER A 136 67.39 36.69 -13.61
C SER A 136 67.81 35.86 -14.84
N THR A 137 68.60 36.53 -15.67
CA THR A 137 69.81 36.08 -16.39
C THR A 137 69.73 35.45 -17.79
N THR A 138 70.48 36.14 -18.64
CA THR A 138 70.83 36.08 -20.06
C THR A 138 71.81 34.94 -20.45
N SER A 139 71.66 34.50 -21.70
CA SER A 139 72.71 34.31 -22.73
C SER A 139 73.20 32.90 -23.15
N HIS A 140 73.26 32.77 -24.48
CA HIS A 140 74.22 32.09 -25.36
C HIS A 140 73.89 30.75 -26.08
N ASN A 141 73.64 30.92 -27.40
CA ASN A 141 74.29 30.34 -28.59
C ASN A 141 74.15 28.84 -28.99
N ALA A 142 73.33 28.64 -30.04
CA ALA A 142 73.65 28.15 -31.41
C ALA A 142 74.51 26.90 -31.64
N THR A 143 73.96 25.86 -32.31
CA THR A 143 74.22 25.46 -33.73
C THR A 143 73.44 24.18 -34.13
N GLN A 144 73.01 24.11 -35.39
CA GLN A 144 72.36 22.99 -36.12
C GLN A 144 73.34 22.43 -37.21
N PRO A 145 72.99 21.55 -38.20
CA PRO A 145 71.91 20.53 -38.37
C PRO A 145 72.40 19.17 -38.97
N GLY A 146 71.50 18.17 -39.12
CA GLY A 146 71.52 17.32 -40.34
C GLY A 146 71.11 15.82 -40.29
N VAL A 147 70.01 15.51 -41.00
CA VAL A 147 69.77 14.37 -41.93
C VAL A 147 69.20 13.02 -41.44
N LEU A 148 67.89 12.86 -41.70
CA LEU A 148 67.09 11.77 -42.32
C LEU A 148 67.66 10.32 -42.45
N SER A 149 66.88 9.32 -42.01
CA SER A 149 66.18 8.32 -42.87
C SER A 149 65.81 7.03 -42.11
N GLY A 150 64.59 6.53 -42.33
CA GLY A 150 64.38 5.11 -42.63
C GLY A 150 63.94 4.12 -41.54
N SER A 151 62.64 3.81 -41.56
CA SER A 151 62.04 2.46 -41.51
C SER A 151 61.99 1.60 -40.23
N THR A 152 60.76 1.16 -39.97
CA THR A 152 60.31 -0.19 -39.52
C THR A 152 60.53 -0.66 -38.09
N TRP A 153 59.42 -0.65 -37.34
CA TRP A 153 58.88 -1.71 -36.48
C TRP A 153 59.74 -2.96 -36.27
N ASN A 154 60.27 -3.13 -35.06
CA ASN A 154 59.84 -4.18 -34.12
C ASN A 154 60.70 -4.22 -32.84
N SER A 155 60.02 -4.58 -31.75
CA SER A 155 60.50 -5.43 -30.66
C SER A 155 61.00 -4.79 -29.36
N THR A 156 60.43 -5.36 -28.29
CA THR A 156 61.01 -5.61 -26.96
C THR A 156 61.12 -4.44 -25.97
N PHE A 157 60.14 -4.44 -25.06
CA PHE A 157 60.32 -4.37 -23.61
C PHE A 157 61.80 -4.42 -23.15
N ASN A 158 62.36 -3.25 -22.90
CA ASN A 158 63.43 -2.99 -21.93
C ASN A 158 63.60 -1.47 -21.81
N THR A 159 63.21 -0.90 -20.68
CA THR A 159 63.58 0.47 -20.30
C THR A 159 64.39 0.39 -19.02
N THR A 160 65.71 0.37 -19.19
CA THR A 160 66.67 0.92 -18.24
C THR A 160 66.77 2.43 -18.49
N ASP A 161 66.82 3.17 -17.40
CA ASP A 161 66.82 4.62 -17.31
C ASP A 161 67.94 5.31 -18.13
N THR A 162 67.60 6.44 -18.75
CA THR A 162 68.50 7.58 -18.91
C THR A 162 67.69 8.86 -18.80
N GLU A 163 68.06 9.68 -17.82
CA GLU A 163 67.51 11.02 -17.56
C GLU A 163 67.77 11.95 -18.74
N GLY A 164 66.71 12.59 -19.22
CA GLY A 164 66.70 13.69 -20.16
C GLY A 164 65.64 14.69 -19.70
N ASP A 165 66.10 15.93 -19.48
CA ASP A 165 65.38 17.07 -18.93
C ASP A 165 64.34 17.58 -19.94
N ASP A 166 63.13 17.02 -19.93
CA ASP A 166 61.98 17.54 -20.67
C ASP A 166 60.95 18.07 -19.67
N LEU A 167 60.58 19.34 -19.82
CA LEU A 167 59.44 19.96 -19.12
C LEU A 167 58.17 19.16 -19.44
N ASP A 168 57.74 18.31 -18.50
CA ASP A 168 56.48 17.57 -18.58
C ASP A 168 55.30 18.54 -18.87
N PRO A 169 54.61 18.43 -20.02
CA PRO A 169 53.39 19.19 -20.30
C PRO A 169 52.18 18.70 -19.45
N ASP A 170 52.39 17.77 -18.53
CA ASP A 170 51.33 17.10 -17.77
C ASP A 170 50.69 17.97 -16.67
N THR A 171 51.18 19.19 -16.41
CA THR A 171 50.60 20.04 -15.35
C THR A 171 49.31 20.76 -15.77
N GLU A 172 49.02 20.93 -17.08
CA GLU A 172 47.80 21.63 -17.52
C GLU A 172 46.53 20.77 -17.46
N TYR A 173 46.67 19.47 -17.19
CA TYR A 173 45.56 18.50 -17.23
C TYR A 173 45.18 17.91 -15.87
N GLU A 174 45.81 18.32 -14.76
CA GLU A 174 45.50 17.77 -13.42
C GLU A 174 44.06 18.03 -12.94
N TRP A 175 43.44 19.15 -13.34
CA TRP A 175 42.04 19.45 -13.00
C TRP A 175 41.04 18.54 -13.74
N ILE A 176 41.46 17.93 -14.85
CA ILE A 176 40.62 17.04 -15.66
C ILE A 176 40.31 15.75 -14.89
N GLU A 177 41.24 15.24 -14.09
CA GLU A 177 41.03 14.02 -13.31
C GLU A 177 39.91 14.22 -12.28
N ALA A 178 39.94 15.32 -11.52
CA ALA A 178 38.90 15.66 -10.56
C ALA A 178 37.55 15.96 -11.24
N ALA A 179 37.57 16.65 -12.38
CA ALA A 179 36.36 16.92 -13.16
C ALA A 179 35.73 15.64 -13.72
N ALA A 180 36.54 14.68 -14.18
CA ALA A 180 36.07 13.39 -14.68
C ALA A 180 35.37 12.57 -13.60
N ILE A 181 35.91 12.54 -12.37
CA ILE A 181 35.27 11.87 -11.23
C ILE A 181 33.93 12.55 -10.89
N GLY A 182 33.88 13.88 -10.85
CA GLY A 182 32.64 14.62 -10.60
C GLY A 182 31.55 14.35 -11.64
N ILE A 183 31.91 14.30 -12.92
CA ILE A 183 30.99 13.95 -14.02
C ILE A 183 30.51 12.51 -13.90
N ALA A 184 31.40 11.57 -13.58
CA ALA A 184 31.04 10.16 -13.40
C ALA A 184 30.05 9.96 -12.25
N VAL A 185 30.29 10.57 -11.08
CA VAL A 185 29.38 10.53 -9.93
C VAL A 185 28.02 11.14 -10.30
N THR A 186 28.01 12.28 -10.98
CA THR A 186 26.78 12.94 -11.45
C THR A 186 25.96 12.01 -12.36
N LEU A 187 26.62 11.31 -13.28
CA LEU A 187 25.97 10.36 -14.18
C LEU A 187 25.36 9.18 -13.41
N VAL A 188 26.10 8.59 -12.46
CA VAL A 188 25.63 7.48 -11.63
C VAL A 188 24.42 7.89 -10.79
N VAL A 189 24.48 9.06 -10.13
CA VAL A 189 23.35 9.61 -9.36
C VAL A 189 22.13 9.81 -10.25
N LEU A 190 22.32 10.36 -11.46
CA LEU A 190 21.22 10.59 -12.41
C LEU A 190 20.57 9.28 -12.84
N VAL A 191 21.36 8.27 -13.22
CA VAL A 191 20.85 6.94 -13.61
C VAL A 191 20.09 6.29 -12.46
N THR A 192 20.63 6.37 -11.25
CA THR A 192 20.01 5.82 -10.04
C THR A 192 18.68 6.51 -9.76
N ALA A 193 18.65 7.84 -9.79
CA ALA A 193 17.43 8.61 -9.58
C ALA A 193 16.36 8.35 -10.64
N VAL A 194 16.73 8.18 -11.92
CA VAL A 194 15.80 7.82 -13.00
C VAL A 194 15.19 6.44 -12.74
N ASN A 195 15.99 5.47 -12.32
CA ASN A 195 15.52 4.12 -12.03
C ASN A 195 14.55 4.11 -10.83
N ASP A 196 14.89 4.81 -9.74
CA ASP A 196 14.03 4.86 -8.55
C ASP A 196 12.75 5.66 -8.80
N TYR A 197 12.83 6.74 -9.59
CA TYR A 197 11.63 7.45 -10.05
C TYR A 197 10.72 6.56 -10.88
N GLY A 198 11.31 5.71 -11.74
CA GLY A 198 10.59 4.70 -12.50
C GLY A 198 9.86 3.68 -11.62
N LYS A 199 10.48 3.23 -10.52
CA LYS A 199 9.87 2.30 -9.55
C LYS A 199 8.68 2.93 -8.83
N GLU A 200 8.88 4.13 -8.27
CA GLU A 200 7.85 4.84 -7.49
C GLU A 200 6.59 5.08 -8.32
N LYS A 201 6.75 5.46 -9.60
CA LYS A 201 5.64 5.64 -10.53
C LYS A 201 4.86 4.35 -10.80
N GLN A 202 5.56 3.21 -10.91
CA GLN A 202 4.91 1.91 -11.15
C GLN A 202 4.15 1.43 -9.91
N PHE A 203 4.69 1.68 -8.72
CA PHE A 203 4.04 1.35 -7.45
C PHE A 203 2.73 2.13 -7.26
N GLN A 204 2.73 3.42 -7.56
CA GLN A 204 1.53 4.25 -7.50
C GLN A 204 0.46 3.79 -8.47
N ALA A 205 0.84 3.48 -9.71
CA ALA A 205 -0.10 2.98 -10.72
C ALA A 205 -0.77 1.66 -10.29
N LEU A 206 -0.06 0.81 -9.53
CA LEU A 206 -0.62 -0.42 -8.97
C LEU A 206 -1.58 -0.13 -7.81
N GLN A 207 -1.21 0.76 -6.89
CA GLN A 207 -2.07 1.16 -5.77
C GLN A 207 -3.36 1.84 -6.25
N ASP A 208 -3.28 2.72 -7.24
CA ASP A 208 -4.44 3.39 -7.83
C ASP A 208 -5.41 2.40 -8.47
N ARG A 209 -4.90 1.31 -9.06
CA ARG A 209 -5.75 0.25 -9.61
C ARG A 209 -6.43 -0.56 -8.52
N VAL A 210 -5.71 -0.93 -7.46
CA VAL A 210 -6.27 -1.68 -6.32
C VAL A 210 -7.39 -0.88 -5.64
N ARG A 211 -7.21 0.44 -5.46
CA ARG A 211 -8.23 1.32 -4.87
C ARG A 211 -9.53 1.33 -5.69
N LYS A 212 -9.42 1.42 -7.02
CA LYS A 212 -10.58 1.44 -7.92
C LYS A 212 -11.37 0.13 -7.98
N GLU A 213 -10.79 -0.98 -7.53
CA GLU A 213 -11.47 -2.28 -7.50
C GLU A 213 -12.38 -2.47 -6.28
N GLN A 214 -12.19 -1.70 -5.20
CA GLN A 214 -13.00 -1.80 -4.00
C GLN A 214 -14.36 -1.12 -4.21
N LYS A 215 -15.42 -1.93 -4.31
CA LYS A 215 -16.78 -1.49 -4.60
C LYS A 215 -17.69 -1.65 -3.39
N VAL A 216 -18.60 -0.71 -3.23
CA VAL A 216 -19.60 -0.67 -2.14
C VAL A 216 -20.99 -0.49 -2.73
N THR A 217 -21.99 -1.17 -2.15
CA THR A 217 -23.39 -0.99 -2.54
C THR A 217 -24.02 0.12 -1.72
N VAL A 218 -24.45 1.20 -2.38
CA VAL A 218 -25.11 2.36 -1.76
C VAL A 218 -26.52 2.53 -2.26
N LEU A 219 -27.35 3.19 -1.47
CA LEU A 219 -28.70 3.62 -1.80
C LEU A 219 -28.66 5.09 -2.21
N ARG A 220 -28.87 5.38 -3.49
CA ARG A 220 -29.07 6.75 -3.99
C ARG A 220 -30.32 6.78 -4.85
N THR A 221 -31.11 7.84 -4.73
CA THR A 221 -32.33 8.05 -5.55
C THR A 221 -33.33 6.87 -5.46
N GLY A 222 -33.39 6.19 -4.33
CA GLY A 222 -34.24 5.01 -4.10
C GLY A 222 -33.76 3.72 -4.75
N LYS A 223 -32.61 3.73 -5.43
CA LYS A 223 -32.05 2.57 -6.11
C LYS A 223 -30.74 2.14 -5.46
N GLN A 224 -30.54 0.82 -5.35
CA GLN A 224 -29.24 0.28 -4.97
C GLN A 224 -28.30 0.35 -6.16
N GLN A 225 -27.16 1.01 -5.98
CA GLN A 225 -26.11 1.14 -6.98
C GLN A 225 -24.76 0.80 -6.39
N VAL A 226 -23.86 0.28 -7.23
CA VAL A 226 -22.51 -0.10 -6.83
C VAL A 226 -21.56 1.02 -7.24
N ILE A 227 -20.94 1.67 -6.25
CA ILE A 227 -19.95 2.74 -6.44
C ILE A 227 -18.58 2.29 -5.95
N THR A 228 -17.52 3.06 -6.25
CA THR A 228 -16.21 2.81 -5.65
C THR A 228 -16.16 3.35 -4.22
N THR A 229 -15.25 2.81 -3.41
CA THR A 229 -15.10 3.22 -1.99
C THR A 229 -14.68 4.69 -1.86
N ASP A 230 -13.91 5.22 -2.82
CA ASP A 230 -13.45 6.61 -2.85
C ASP A 230 -14.61 7.60 -3.11
N ASP A 231 -15.65 7.18 -3.84
CA ASP A 231 -16.82 8.00 -4.20
C ASP A 231 -17.89 8.06 -3.10
N LEU A 232 -17.63 7.42 -1.95
CA LEU A 232 -18.52 7.40 -0.80
C LEU A 232 -18.45 8.74 -0.05
N VAL A 233 -19.60 9.35 0.24
CA VAL A 233 -19.67 10.66 0.91
C VAL A 233 -20.50 10.61 2.19
N VAL A 234 -20.30 11.60 3.07
CA VAL A 234 -21.11 11.74 4.29
C VAL A 234 -22.59 11.89 3.94
N GLY A 235 -23.43 11.14 4.66
CA GLY A 235 -24.86 11.02 4.43
C GLY A 235 -25.25 10.02 3.33
N ASP A 236 -24.32 9.32 2.67
CA ASP A 236 -24.70 8.12 1.93
C ASP A 236 -25.25 7.05 2.88
N ILE A 237 -26.12 6.19 2.35
CA ILE A 237 -26.56 4.98 3.05
C ILE A 237 -25.97 3.80 2.29
N PHE A 238 -25.10 3.03 2.93
CA PHE A 238 -24.53 1.82 2.36
C PHE A 238 -25.06 0.57 3.05
N SER A 239 -25.12 -0.53 2.31
CA SER A 239 -25.58 -1.82 2.81
C SER A 239 -24.38 -2.72 3.06
N LEU A 240 -24.27 -3.21 4.30
CA LEU A 240 -23.26 -4.17 4.72
C LEU A 240 -23.81 -5.60 4.69
N LYS A 241 -22.97 -6.52 4.22
CA LYS A 241 -23.23 -7.96 4.18
C LYS A 241 -22.08 -8.72 4.84
N TYR A 242 -22.35 -9.98 5.15
CA TYR A 242 -21.32 -10.93 5.59
C TYR A 242 -20.08 -10.89 4.70
N GLY A 243 -18.91 -10.72 5.32
CA GLY A 243 -17.60 -10.69 4.66
C GLY A 243 -17.20 -9.34 4.07
N ASP A 244 -18.05 -8.32 4.16
CA ASP A 244 -17.69 -6.97 3.72
C ASP A 244 -16.74 -6.30 4.73
N VAL A 245 -15.77 -5.54 4.21
CA VAL A 245 -14.99 -4.59 5.00
C VAL A 245 -15.77 -3.29 5.08
N VAL A 246 -15.91 -2.72 6.27
CA VAL A 246 -16.64 -1.47 6.46
C VAL A 246 -15.87 -0.31 5.80
N PRO A 247 -16.46 0.40 4.81
CA PRO A 247 -15.74 1.40 4.03
C PRO A 247 -15.55 2.75 4.73
N ALA A 248 -16.49 3.13 5.62
CA ALA A 248 -16.49 4.41 6.31
C ALA A 248 -17.19 4.30 7.68
N ASP A 249 -16.94 5.27 8.54
CA ASP A 249 -17.55 5.36 9.86
C ASP A 249 -19.01 5.80 9.76
N GLY A 250 -19.89 5.13 10.51
CA GLY A 250 -21.31 5.41 10.40
C GLY A 250 -22.19 4.85 11.50
N LEU A 251 -23.49 5.14 11.37
CA LEU A 251 -24.54 4.69 12.28
C LEU A 251 -25.43 3.64 11.62
N VAL A 252 -25.77 2.60 12.38
CA VAL A 252 -26.76 1.59 12.00
C VAL A 252 -28.15 2.23 11.96
N LEU A 253 -28.77 2.25 10.77
CA LEU A 253 -30.18 2.61 10.61
C LEU A 253 -31.08 1.39 10.81
N SER A 254 -30.70 0.27 10.21
CA SER A 254 -31.37 -1.01 10.37
C SER A 254 -30.33 -2.13 10.39
N SER A 255 -30.52 -3.12 11.25
CA SER A 255 -29.64 -4.27 11.36
C SER A 255 -30.43 -5.53 11.60
N HIS A 256 -29.96 -6.64 11.03
CA HIS A 256 -30.51 -7.96 11.24
C HIS A 256 -29.37 -8.89 11.66
N ASP A 257 -29.24 -9.10 12.98
CA ASP A 257 -28.17 -9.89 13.60
C ASP A 257 -26.76 -9.50 13.11
N LEU A 258 -26.53 -8.19 12.89
CA LEU A 258 -25.25 -7.67 12.42
C LEU A 258 -24.19 -7.83 13.50
N THR A 259 -23.13 -8.58 13.23
CA THR A 259 -21.97 -8.71 14.11
C THR A 259 -20.71 -8.31 13.36
N VAL A 260 -19.88 -7.50 14.00
CA VAL A 260 -18.67 -6.92 13.42
C VAL A 260 -17.47 -7.29 14.27
N ASP A 261 -16.36 -7.62 13.61
CA ASP A 261 -15.06 -7.82 14.22
C ASP A 261 -14.32 -6.47 14.26
N GLU A 262 -14.19 -5.94 15.47
CA GLU A 262 -13.50 -4.67 15.75
C GLU A 262 -12.05 -4.87 16.24
N SER A 263 -11.54 -6.10 16.21
CA SER A 263 -10.21 -6.46 16.73
C SER A 263 -9.07 -5.67 16.11
N SER A 264 -9.19 -5.31 14.82
CA SER A 264 -8.21 -4.48 14.11
C SER A 264 -8.04 -3.08 14.70
N LEU A 265 -9.04 -2.55 15.40
CA LEU A 265 -9.03 -1.19 15.95
C LEU A 265 -8.96 -1.15 17.47
N THR A 266 -9.69 -2.04 18.15
CA THR A 266 -9.77 -2.06 19.61
C THR A 266 -8.79 -3.05 20.25
N GLY A 267 -8.32 -4.04 19.48
CA GLY A 267 -7.53 -5.17 20.00
C GLY A 267 -8.34 -6.21 20.76
N GLU A 268 -9.66 -6.01 20.91
CA GLU A 268 -10.57 -6.98 21.54
C GLU A 268 -10.97 -8.04 20.53
N SER A 269 -10.88 -9.33 20.90
CA SER A 269 -11.11 -10.45 19.97
C SER A 269 -12.57 -10.88 19.86
N ASP A 270 -13.45 -10.34 20.71
CA ASP A 270 -14.86 -10.71 20.74
C ASP A 270 -15.65 -9.95 19.68
N PHE A 271 -16.56 -10.64 18.98
CA PHE A 271 -17.42 -10.01 17.99
C PHE A 271 -18.48 -9.14 18.65
N VAL A 272 -18.62 -7.91 18.15
CA VAL A 272 -19.57 -6.93 18.70
C VAL A 272 -20.86 -6.97 17.90
N ARG A 273 -21.98 -7.22 18.58
CA ARG A 273 -23.31 -7.17 17.98
C ARG A 273 -23.78 -5.72 17.85
N LYS A 274 -24.12 -5.34 16.62
CA LYS A 274 -24.58 -4.00 16.25
C LYS A 274 -26.09 -4.00 16.08
N CYS A 275 -26.77 -3.13 16.83
CA CYS A 275 -28.23 -2.99 16.88
C CYS A 275 -28.59 -1.56 17.23
N THR A 276 -29.79 -1.12 16.84
CA THR A 276 -30.32 0.21 17.18
C THR A 276 -30.41 0.47 18.69
N ASP A 277 -30.51 -0.59 19.50
CA ASP A 277 -30.76 -0.50 20.94
C ASP A 277 -29.49 -0.66 21.81
N SER A 278 -28.44 -1.31 21.30
CA SER A 278 -27.23 -1.61 22.06
C SER A 278 -26.03 -0.79 21.62
N ASP A 279 -25.53 -1.05 20.42
CA ASP A 279 -24.42 -0.34 19.81
C ASP A 279 -24.74 -0.03 18.35
N ILE A 280 -24.95 1.26 18.09
CA ILE A 280 -25.35 1.81 16.80
C ILE A 280 -24.16 2.18 15.92
N ARG A 281 -22.93 2.15 16.43
CA ARG A 281 -21.77 2.63 15.66
C ARG A 281 -21.12 1.51 14.86
N VAL A 282 -20.62 1.87 13.68
CA VAL A 282 -19.77 1.01 12.86
C VAL A 282 -18.52 1.79 12.46
N LEU A 283 -17.36 1.13 12.57
CA LEU A 283 -16.05 1.73 12.33
C LEU A 283 -15.44 1.24 11.01
N SER A 284 -14.85 2.15 10.25
CA SER A 284 -14.15 1.88 8.98
C SER A 284 -12.98 0.92 9.19
N GLY A 285 -12.77 -0.04 8.28
CA GLY A 285 -11.68 -1.02 8.38
C GLY A 285 -11.97 -2.23 9.29
N THR A 286 -13.15 -2.29 9.90
CA THR A 286 -13.65 -3.48 10.60
C THR A 286 -14.30 -4.47 9.61
N ASN A 287 -14.44 -5.73 10.01
CA ASN A 287 -14.96 -6.78 9.14
C ASN A 287 -16.33 -7.26 9.62
N VAL A 288 -17.28 -7.41 8.69
CA VAL A 288 -18.60 -7.95 9.01
C VAL A 288 -18.55 -9.47 9.09
N MET A 289 -18.85 -10.01 10.28
CA MET A 289 -18.77 -11.44 10.56
C MET A 289 -20.09 -12.16 10.40
N GLU A 290 -21.24 -11.52 10.66
CA GLU A 290 -22.58 -12.09 10.45
C GLU A 290 -23.60 -10.97 10.22
N GLY A 291 -24.75 -11.33 9.64
CA GLY A 291 -25.90 -10.45 9.47
C GLY A 291 -25.82 -9.47 8.31
N THR A 292 -26.79 -8.56 8.27
CA THR A 292 -26.86 -7.46 7.31
C THR A 292 -27.28 -6.18 8.01
N GLY A 293 -26.89 -5.04 7.45
CA GLY A 293 -27.34 -3.75 7.98
C GLY A 293 -27.24 -2.60 6.98
N LYS A 294 -28.12 -1.61 7.14
CA LYS A 294 -28.06 -0.33 6.44
C LYS A 294 -27.39 0.69 7.35
N ILE A 295 -26.31 1.30 6.87
CA ILE A 295 -25.47 2.20 7.65
C ILE A 295 -25.50 3.59 7.00
N LEU A 296 -25.71 4.63 7.82
CA LEU A 296 -25.57 6.03 7.44
C LEU A 296 -24.12 6.47 7.65
N VAL A 297 -23.47 6.99 6.61
CA VAL A 297 -22.09 7.50 6.69
C VAL A 297 -22.07 8.81 7.49
N LEU A 298 -21.23 8.87 8.53
CA LEU A 298 -21.00 10.08 9.32
C LEU A 298 -19.63 10.69 9.09
N ALA A 299 -18.59 9.87 8.92
CA ALA A 299 -17.23 10.35 8.74
C ALA A 299 -16.48 9.48 7.72
N VAL A 300 -15.66 10.15 6.89
CA VAL A 300 -14.96 9.56 5.75
C VAL A 300 -13.48 9.95 5.74
N GLY A 301 -12.65 9.13 5.10
CA GLY A 301 -11.23 9.44 4.85
C GLY A 301 -10.45 9.70 6.13
N ILE A 302 -9.72 10.83 6.19
CA ILE A 302 -8.91 11.22 7.35
C ILE A 302 -9.72 11.54 8.62
N TYR A 303 -11.03 11.70 8.49
CA TYR A 303 -11.92 12.05 9.62
C TYR A 303 -12.60 10.84 10.26
N SER A 304 -12.45 9.64 9.67
CA SER A 304 -12.82 8.39 10.33
C SER A 304 -11.82 8.06 11.45
N GLN A 305 -12.20 7.22 12.42
CA GLN A 305 -11.31 6.81 13.51
C GLN A 305 -10.04 6.18 12.97
N THR A 306 -10.18 5.26 12.01
CA THR A 306 -9.07 4.61 11.32
C THR A 306 -8.19 5.61 10.56
N GLY A 307 -8.80 6.56 9.86
CA GLY A 307 -8.07 7.63 9.17
C GLY A 307 -7.28 8.52 10.13
N MET A 308 -7.88 8.89 11.26
CA MET A 308 -7.22 9.67 12.30
C MET A 308 -6.03 8.92 12.92
N ILE A 309 -6.21 7.64 13.25
CA ILE A 309 -5.14 6.77 13.75
C ILE A 309 -4.01 6.68 12.72
N HIS A 310 -4.33 6.50 11.44
CA HIS A 310 -3.34 6.43 10.37
C HIS A 310 -2.53 7.75 10.21
N VAL A 311 -3.18 8.90 10.38
CA VAL A 311 -2.49 10.21 10.36
C VAL A 311 -1.61 10.40 11.60
N LEU A 312 -2.07 9.96 12.77
CA LEU A 312 -1.29 9.99 14.03
C LEU A 312 -0.04 9.09 13.96
N LEU A 313 -0.17 7.88 13.41
CA LEU A 313 0.95 6.98 13.19
C LEU A 313 1.95 7.56 12.17
N GLY A 314 1.45 8.07 11.03
CA GLY A 314 2.30 8.66 10.00
C GLY A 314 2.98 9.99 10.40
N THR A 315 2.53 10.64 11.48
CA THR A 315 3.20 11.82 12.06
C THR A 315 4.22 11.45 13.13
N SER A 316 4.01 10.33 13.83
CA SER A 316 4.94 9.81 14.85
C SER A 316 6.28 9.35 14.25
N GLU A 317 6.28 8.79 13.04
CA GLU A 317 7.51 8.44 12.32
C GLU A 317 8.45 9.64 12.10
N LYS A 318 7.90 10.86 11.92
CA LYS A 318 8.70 12.07 11.72
C LYS A 318 9.34 12.60 13.02
N HIS A 319 8.80 12.22 14.18
CA HIS A 319 9.33 12.65 15.48
C HIS A 319 10.35 11.66 16.07
N SER A 320 10.27 10.36 15.73
CA SER A 320 11.28 9.38 16.17
C SER A 320 12.68 9.66 15.61
N GLU A 321 12.81 10.16 14.37
CA GLU A 321 14.12 10.53 13.81
C GLU A 321 14.76 11.77 14.48
N ALA A 322 13.96 12.59 15.19
CA ALA A 322 14.44 13.80 15.85
C ALA A 322 14.80 13.59 17.33
N ASN A 323 14.23 12.57 17.99
CA ASN A 323 14.37 12.39 19.43
C ASN A 323 15.51 11.45 19.86
N ASP A 324 16.18 10.79 18.91
CA ASP A 324 17.31 9.87 19.14
C ASP A 324 18.64 10.58 19.54
N ARG A 325 18.58 11.85 19.98
CA ARG A 325 19.76 12.62 20.41
C ARG A 325 19.79 13.04 21.87
N CYS A 326 18.80 12.70 22.70
CA CYS A 326 18.81 13.06 24.12
C CYS A 326 18.15 12.00 25.01
N GLU A 327 18.82 10.87 25.27
CA GLU A 327 18.58 10.12 26.51
C GLU A 327 19.87 10.08 27.34
N ARG A 328 19.84 10.85 28.44
CA ARG A 328 20.83 10.79 29.51
C ARG A 328 20.53 9.57 30.37
N HIS A 329 21.60 8.86 30.67
CA HIS A 329 21.68 7.67 31.51
C HIS A 329 21.25 7.98 32.95
N ASP A 330 20.25 7.26 33.47
CA ASP A 330 20.01 7.13 34.91
C ASP A 330 19.97 5.61 35.23
N PRO A 331 20.85 5.08 36.11
CA PRO A 331 20.94 3.67 36.37
C PRO A 331 20.23 3.35 37.68
N ASP A 332 18.99 2.83 37.62
CA ASP A 332 18.47 1.87 38.61
C ASP A 332 16.99 1.57 38.32
N ASP A 333 16.71 0.50 37.57
CA ASP A 333 15.63 -0.42 37.95
C ASP A 333 15.83 -1.79 37.28
N LYS A 334 15.89 -2.84 38.10
CA LYS A 334 16.04 -4.24 37.68
C LYS A 334 14.70 -4.96 37.87
N SER A 335 13.84 -4.88 36.86
CA SER A 335 12.78 -5.88 36.66
C SER A 335 12.57 -6.12 35.16
N LYS A 336 13.35 -7.02 34.57
CA LYS A 336 13.15 -7.50 33.18
C LYS A 336 12.05 -8.56 33.17
N LEU A 337 10.81 -8.16 32.92
CA LEU A 337 9.84 -9.02 32.23
C LEU A 337 10.24 -9.10 30.74
N PRO A 338 9.97 -10.23 30.05
CA PRO A 338 10.32 -10.37 28.64
C PRO A 338 9.51 -9.35 27.83
N LYS A 339 10.21 -8.37 27.22
CA LYS A 339 9.64 -7.49 26.20
C LYS A 339 9.15 -8.38 25.07
N ARG A 340 7.83 -8.54 24.98
CA ARG A 340 7.13 -9.11 23.84
C ARG A 340 7.41 -8.16 22.67
N GLU A 341 8.20 -8.59 21.70
CA GLU A 341 8.52 -7.83 20.50
C GLU A 341 7.23 -7.46 19.77
N THR A 342 6.74 -6.25 20.01
CA THR A 342 5.77 -5.59 19.16
C THR A 342 6.48 -5.30 17.85
N ARG A 343 6.18 -6.10 16.83
CA ARG A 343 6.60 -5.86 15.45
C ARG A 343 6.25 -4.42 15.07
N SER A 344 7.27 -3.63 14.79
CA SER A 344 7.14 -2.31 14.18
C SER A 344 6.64 -2.49 12.74
N ASP A 345 5.38 -2.13 12.47
CA ASP A 345 4.74 -2.17 11.15
C ASP A 345 5.31 -1.15 10.12
N GLY A 346 6.53 -0.66 10.34
CA GLY A 346 7.27 0.23 9.45
C GLY A 346 8.60 -0.34 8.93
N GLU A 347 8.98 -1.58 9.30
CA GLU A 347 10.10 -2.23 8.61
C GLU A 347 9.67 -2.51 7.16
N GLU A 348 10.33 -1.85 6.18
CA GLU A 348 10.23 -2.25 4.78
C GLU A 348 10.50 -3.76 4.71
N VAL A 349 9.45 -4.54 4.47
CA VAL A 349 9.54 -6.01 4.45
C VAL A 349 10.37 -6.41 3.24
N GLN A 350 11.69 -6.50 3.43
CA GLN A 350 12.63 -6.90 2.40
C GLN A 350 12.40 -8.36 2.01
N SER A 351 12.48 -8.63 0.71
CA SER A 351 12.37 -9.97 0.14
C SER A 351 13.45 -10.93 0.71
N PHE A 352 13.17 -12.24 0.70
CA PHE A 352 14.13 -13.25 1.16
C PHE A 352 15.41 -13.26 0.32
N LEU A 353 15.27 -13.16 -1.00
CA LEU A 353 16.37 -13.04 -1.95
C LEU A 353 17.13 -11.75 -1.70
N GLN A 354 16.45 -10.62 -1.51
CA GLN A 354 17.08 -9.34 -1.20
C GLN A 354 17.95 -9.43 0.05
N LYS A 355 17.45 -10.04 1.14
CA LYS A 355 18.25 -10.25 2.37
C LYS A 355 19.51 -11.08 2.13
N LYS A 356 19.42 -12.16 1.34
CA LYS A 356 20.59 -13.00 1.01
C LYS A 356 21.57 -12.28 0.11
N LEU A 357 21.06 -11.55 -0.88
CA LEU A 357 21.83 -10.77 -1.83
C LEU A 357 22.56 -9.61 -1.16
N THR A 358 21.91 -8.90 -0.24
CA THR A 358 22.56 -7.87 0.59
C THR A 358 23.68 -8.46 1.43
N ARG A 359 23.50 -9.66 2.01
CA ARG A 359 24.57 -10.35 2.74
C ARG A 359 25.78 -10.65 1.85
N ILE A 360 25.55 -11.14 0.62
CA ILE A 360 26.61 -11.40 -0.35
C ILE A 360 27.29 -10.09 -0.76
N ALA A 361 26.52 -9.05 -1.06
CA ALA A 361 27.05 -7.74 -1.44
C ALA A 361 27.95 -7.15 -0.33
N LEU A 362 27.56 -7.27 0.94
CA LEU A 362 28.38 -6.86 2.07
C LEU A 362 29.67 -7.68 2.18
N GLN A 363 29.61 -8.99 1.97
CA GLN A 363 30.81 -9.85 1.96
C GLN A 363 31.79 -9.45 0.85
N ILE A 364 31.28 -9.21 -0.36
CA ILE A 364 32.10 -8.72 -1.48
C ILE A 364 32.67 -7.34 -1.14
N GLY A 365 31.89 -6.46 -0.51
CA GLY A 365 32.34 -5.15 -0.04
C GLY A 365 33.51 -5.24 0.95
N TYR A 366 33.45 -6.14 1.94
CA TYR A 366 34.56 -6.34 2.88
C TYR A 366 35.82 -6.88 2.23
N VAL A 367 35.68 -7.82 1.29
CA VAL A 367 36.81 -8.35 0.51
C VAL A 367 37.41 -7.25 -0.38
N GLY A 368 36.57 -6.47 -1.05
CA GLY A 368 36.97 -5.32 -1.84
C GLY A 368 37.70 -4.26 -1.02
N LEU A 369 37.22 -3.96 0.19
CA LEU A 369 37.88 -3.06 1.13
C LEU A 369 39.26 -3.56 1.53
N ALA A 370 39.40 -4.86 1.82
CA ALA A 370 40.71 -5.44 2.13
C ALA A 370 41.70 -5.28 0.96
N PHE A 371 41.28 -5.56 -0.27
CA PHE A 371 42.11 -5.36 -1.46
C PHE A 371 42.45 -3.89 -1.73
N ALA A 372 41.50 -2.99 -1.56
CA ALA A 372 41.70 -1.55 -1.69
C ALA A 372 42.78 -1.06 -0.73
N VAL A 373 42.65 -1.41 0.56
CA VAL A 373 43.61 -1.05 1.61
C VAL A 373 45.00 -1.62 1.30
N VAL A 374 45.10 -2.93 1.02
CA VAL A 374 46.38 -3.59 0.72
C VAL A 374 47.07 -2.96 -0.49
N THR A 375 46.32 -2.65 -1.55
CA THR A 375 46.87 -2.06 -2.77
C THR A 375 47.34 -0.63 -2.53
N SER A 376 46.55 0.21 -1.84
CA SER A 376 46.96 1.57 -1.48
C SER A 376 48.22 1.57 -0.62
N PHE A 377 48.29 0.72 0.42
CA PHE A 377 49.49 0.59 1.24
C PHE A 377 50.70 0.09 0.44
N ALA A 378 50.52 -0.90 -0.45
CA ALA A 378 51.61 -1.40 -1.29
C ALA A 378 52.16 -0.30 -2.22
N LEU A 379 51.30 0.52 -2.80
CA LEU A 379 51.70 1.67 -3.64
C LEU A 379 52.40 2.75 -2.82
N ILE A 380 51.90 3.08 -1.62
CA ILE A 380 52.53 4.06 -0.72
C ILE A 380 53.90 3.55 -0.26
N ILE A 381 54.02 2.29 0.16
CA ILE A 381 55.29 1.70 0.61
C ILE A 381 56.29 1.67 -0.54
N ARG A 382 55.87 1.23 -1.74
CA ARG A 382 56.71 1.23 -2.95
C ARG A 382 57.19 2.64 -3.29
N PHE A 383 56.33 3.64 -3.16
CA PHE A 383 56.67 5.05 -3.36
C PHE A 383 57.71 5.51 -2.32
N CYS A 384 57.49 5.23 -1.04
CA CYS A 384 58.40 5.61 0.03
C CYS A 384 59.80 4.98 -0.13
N VAL A 385 59.88 3.69 -0.47
CA VAL A 385 61.15 2.99 -0.64
C VAL A 385 61.94 3.53 -1.82
N LYS A 386 61.30 3.75 -2.98
CA LYS A 386 61.99 4.25 -4.17
C LYS A 386 62.47 5.69 -4.03
N GLU A 387 61.64 6.58 -3.50
CA GLU A 387 61.99 8.02 -3.43
C GLU A 387 62.87 8.37 -2.23
N PHE A 388 62.57 7.84 -1.04
CA PHE A 388 63.32 8.17 0.18
C PHE A 388 64.43 7.16 0.49
N GLY A 389 64.26 5.89 0.11
CA GLY A 389 65.24 4.83 0.37
C GLY A 389 66.37 4.78 -0.66
N GLU A 390 66.05 4.73 -1.95
CA GLU A 390 67.04 4.57 -3.02
C GLU A 390 67.56 5.91 -3.56
N LYS A 391 66.66 6.89 -3.79
CA LYS A 391 67.01 8.18 -4.43
C LYS A 391 67.42 9.28 -3.43
N GLY A 392 67.22 9.08 -2.13
CA GLY A 392 67.67 9.99 -1.08
C GLY A 392 67.14 11.44 -1.15
N ARG A 393 65.97 11.67 -1.78
CA ARG A 393 65.40 13.03 -1.91
C ARG A 393 64.87 13.58 -0.58
N ARG A 394 64.92 14.90 -0.43
CA ARG A 394 64.34 15.63 0.72
C ARG A 394 62.83 15.79 0.53
N TRP A 395 62.07 15.63 1.62
CA TRP A 395 60.61 15.73 1.65
C TRP A 395 60.10 17.11 1.20
N ASN A 396 59.39 17.17 0.08
CA ASN A 396 58.57 18.30 -0.30
C ASN A 396 57.10 17.98 0.05
N ALA A 397 56.39 18.88 0.75
CA ALA A 397 55.03 18.56 1.17
C ALA A 397 54.02 18.55 0.00
N ALA A 398 54.26 19.32 -1.06
CA ALA A 398 53.25 19.51 -2.12
C ALA A 398 53.20 18.36 -3.14
N VAL A 399 54.34 17.85 -3.61
CA VAL A 399 54.40 16.84 -4.69
C VAL A 399 54.13 15.43 -4.12
N GLU A 400 54.62 15.17 -2.92
CA GLU A 400 54.53 13.89 -2.23
C GLU A 400 53.09 13.61 -1.76
N VAL A 401 52.37 14.64 -1.30
CA VAL A 401 50.95 14.50 -0.93
C VAL A 401 50.09 14.17 -2.14
N ASN A 402 50.33 14.78 -3.31
CA ASN A 402 49.59 14.45 -4.54
C ASN A 402 49.80 12.98 -4.97
N LYS A 403 51.03 12.45 -4.87
CA LYS A 403 51.32 11.05 -5.20
C LYS A 403 50.70 10.06 -4.22
N ILE A 404 50.69 10.39 -2.92
CA ILE A 404 50.00 9.58 -1.89
C ILE A 404 48.49 9.62 -2.10
N LEU A 405 47.93 10.79 -2.45
CA LEU A 405 46.51 10.95 -2.76
C LEU A 405 46.12 10.08 -3.97
N GLY A 406 46.91 10.05 -5.04
CA GLY A 406 46.68 9.18 -6.19
C GLY A 406 46.63 7.69 -5.82
N ALA A 407 47.50 7.23 -4.92
CA ALA A 407 47.47 5.85 -4.40
C ALA A 407 46.21 5.55 -3.56
N ILE A 408 45.66 6.55 -2.87
CA ILE A 408 44.40 6.44 -2.12
C ILE A 408 43.20 6.45 -3.09
N ILE A 409 43.22 7.29 -4.13
CA ILE A 409 42.18 7.33 -5.17
C ILE A 409 42.08 5.97 -5.87
N ILE A 410 43.21 5.34 -6.22
CA ILE A 410 43.23 3.98 -6.78
C ILE A 410 42.62 2.95 -5.82
N GLY A 411 42.82 3.09 -4.50
CA GLY A 411 42.15 2.25 -3.51
C GLY A 411 40.63 2.45 -3.49
N ILE A 412 40.19 3.72 -3.51
CA ILE A 412 38.77 4.07 -3.53
C ILE A 412 38.09 3.57 -4.81
N THR A 413 38.74 3.66 -5.98
CA THR A 413 38.18 3.13 -7.23
C THR A 413 38.01 1.61 -7.19
N ILE A 414 38.97 0.87 -6.61
CA ILE A 414 38.83 -0.58 -6.37
C ILE A 414 37.62 -0.86 -5.47
N LEU A 415 37.45 -0.09 -4.39
CA LEU A 415 36.32 -0.26 -3.47
C LEU A 415 34.97 -0.03 -4.16
N VAL A 416 34.84 1.04 -4.95
CA VAL A 416 33.61 1.39 -5.67
C VAL A 416 33.26 0.32 -6.71
N VAL A 417 34.25 -0.16 -7.46
CA VAL A 417 34.05 -1.26 -8.44
C VAL A 417 33.64 -2.55 -7.74
N ALA A 418 34.09 -2.78 -6.50
CA ALA A 418 33.76 -3.97 -5.74
C ALA A 418 32.34 -3.96 -5.16
N ILE A 419 31.70 -2.80 -4.96
CA ILE A 419 30.36 -2.72 -4.37
C ILE A 419 29.30 -2.79 -5.49
N PRO A 420 28.52 -3.88 -5.58
CA PRO A 420 27.54 -4.04 -6.66
C PRO A 420 26.23 -3.29 -6.33
N GLU A 421 26.24 -1.95 -6.45
CA GLU A 421 25.09 -1.07 -6.15
C GLU A 421 23.85 -1.42 -7.01
N GLY A 422 24.05 -1.95 -8.21
CA GLY A 422 22.96 -2.34 -9.12
C GLY A 422 22.22 -3.64 -8.74
N LEU A 423 22.69 -4.37 -7.73
CA LEU A 423 22.19 -5.72 -7.44
C LEU A 423 20.78 -5.70 -6.78
N PRO A 424 20.47 -4.85 -5.77
CA PRO A 424 19.09 -4.67 -5.28
C PRO A 424 18.15 -4.08 -6.35
N LEU A 425 18.69 -3.22 -7.23
CA LEU A 425 17.94 -2.61 -8.34
C LEU A 425 17.47 -3.66 -9.36
N ALA A 426 18.36 -4.57 -9.76
CA ALA A 426 18.08 -5.61 -10.74
C ALA A 426 16.93 -6.54 -10.32
N VAL A 427 16.89 -6.91 -9.03
CA VAL A 427 15.81 -7.74 -8.47
C VAL A 427 14.48 -7.01 -8.54
N THR A 428 14.45 -5.76 -8.08
CA THR A 428 13.21 -4.96 -8.06
C THR A 428 12.65 -4.74 -9.46
N LEU A 429 13.50 -4.42 -10.44
CA LEU A 429 13.10 -4.24 -11.83
C LEU A 429 12.54 -5.54 -12.44
N THR A 430 13.20 -6.67 -12.16
CA THR A 430 12.78 -7.99 -12.65
C THR A 430 11.43 -8.42 -12.06
N LEU A 431 11.21 -8.17 -10.75
CA LEU A 431 9.93 -8.40 -10.08
C LEU A 431 8.82 -7.50 -10.63
N ALA A 432 9.12 -6.24 -10.95
CA ALA A 432 8.17 -5.31 -11.55
C ALA A 432 7.74 -5.75 -12.96
N VAL A 433 8.69 -6.15 -13.81
CA VAL A 433 8.40 -6.69 -15.14
C VAL A 433 7.57 -7.98 -15.04
N SER A 434 7.93 -8.87 -14.11
CA SER A 434 7.19 -10.11 -13.84
C SER A 434 5.75 -9.83 -13.41
N THR A 435 5.54 -8.89 -12.49
CA THR A 435 4.22 -8.46 -12.03
C THR A 435 3.37 -7.91 -13.18
N LYS A 436 3.96 -7.06 -14.04
CA LYS A 436 3.28 -6.55 -15.24
C LYS A 436 2.87 -7.67 -16.20
N LYS A 437 3.68 -8.73 -16.33
CA LYS A 437 3.34 -9.90 -17.14
C LYS A 437 2.23 -10.73 -16.48
N MET A 438 2.27 -10.94 -15.17
CA MET A 438 1.23 -11.66 -14.41
C MET A 438 -0.14 -10.98 -14.51
N MET A 439 -0.18 -9.65 -14.54
CA MET A 439 -1.42 -8.89 -14.73
C MET A 439 -2.11 -9.19 -16.08
N LYS A 440 -1.36 -9.52 -17.14
CA LYS A 440 -1.97 -9.95 -18.42
C LYS A 440 -2.75 -11.26 -18.30
N TYR A 441 -2.46 -12.06 -17.27
CA TYR A 441 -3.14 -13.31 -16.96
C TYR A 441 -4.14 -13.16 -15.81
N HIS A 442 -4.67 -11.95 -15.58
CA HIS A 442 -5.62 -11.65 -14.49
C HIS A 442 -5.09 -11.96 -13.08
N ASN A 443 -3.78 -12.06 -12.89
CA ASN A 443 -3.16 -12.20 -11.58
C ASN A 443 -2.59 -10.85 -11.11
N LEU A 444 -3.28 -10.23 -10.16
CA LEU A 444 -2.89 -8.95 -9.57
C LEU A 444 -2.02 -9.17 -8.33
N VAL A 445 -0.72 -8.95 -8.47
CA VAL A 445 0.22 -9.04 -7.34
C VAL A 445 0.26 -7.70 -6.62
N ARG A 446 -0.27 -7.64 -5.39
CA ARG A 446 -0.33 -6.41 -4.58
C ARG A 446 0.99 -6.06 -3.89
N ASN A 447 1.83 -7.07 -3.62
CA ASN A 447 3.17 -6.91 -3.05
C ASN A 447 4.18 -7.56 -4.00
N LEU A 448 5.11 -6.77 -4.54
CA LEU A 448 6.14 -7.23 -5.48
C LEU A 448 6.94 -8.43 -4.95
N PHE A 449 7.20 -8.48 -3.64
CA PHE A 449 7.94 -9.57 -2.99
C PHE A 449 7.13 -10.87 -2.83
N ALA A 450 5.80 -10.79 -2.95
CA ALA A 450 4.94 -11.98 -2.91
C ALA A 450 5.19 -12.90 -4.11
N CYS A 451 5.59 -12.36 -5.26
CA CYS A 451 5.98 -13.15 -6.44
C CYS A 451 7.10 -14.15 -6.12
N GLU A 452 8.12 -13.68 -5.41
CA GLU A 452 9.25 -14.53 -5.02
C GLU A 452 8.83 -15.57 -3.99
N THR A 453 8.11 -15.14 -2.95
CA THR A 453 7.65 -16.02 -1.88
C THR A 453 6.77 -17.14 -2.43
N MET A 454 5.87 -16.82 -3.37
CA MET A 454 5.02 -17.80 -4.05
C MET A 454 5.84 -18.79 -4.88
N GLY A 455 6.96 -18.36 -5.49
CA GLY A 455 7.88 -19.25 -6.20
C GLY A 455 8.54 -20.31 -5.31
N CYS A 456 8.57 -20.08 -3.99
CA CYS A 456 9.09 -21.03 -3.00
C CYS A 456 7.98 -21.81 -2.28
N ALA A 457 6.70 -21.62 -2.63
CA ALA A 457 5.60 -22.29 -1.95
C ALA A 457 5.64 -23.82 -2.18
N THR A 458 5.77 -24.59 -1.10
CA THR A 458 5.71 -26.06 -1.12
C THR A 458 4.30 -26.60 -0.85
N THR A 459 3.44 -25.78 -0.26
CA THR A 459 2.10 -26.16 0.18
C THR A 459 1.15 -25.01 -0.11
N ILE A 460 0.05 -25.32 -0.80
CA ILE A 460 -1.00 -24.35 -1.12
C ILE A 460 -2.24 -24.74 -0.33
N CYS A 461 -2.56 -23.94 0.68
CA CYS A 461 -3.82 -24.05 1.41
C CYS A 461 -4.88 -23.28 0.63
N LEU A 462 -5.83 -24.00 0.04
CA LEU A 462 -6.93 -23.40 -0.70
C LEU A 462 -8.19 -23.43 0.15
N ASP A 463 -8.92 -22.31 0.17
CA ASP A 463 -10.31 -22.37 0.58
C ASP A 463 -11.12 -23.12 -0.49
N LYS A 464 -12.22 -23.76 -0.09
CA LYS A 464 -13.11 -24.45 -1.02
C LYS A 464 -13.97 -23.45 -1.78
N THR A 465 -14.68 -22.61 -1.04
CA THR A 465 -15.79 -21.83 -1.59
C THR A 465 -15.27 -20.61 -2.35
N GLY A 466 -15.56 -20.51 -3.64
CA GLY A 466 -15.11 -19.38 -4.47
C GLY A 466 -13.65 -19.41 -4.90
N THR A 467 -12.89 -20.42 -4.48
CA THR A 467 -11.53 -20.70 -4.96
C THR A 467 -11.51 -22.00 -5.76
N LEU A 468 -11.88 -23.13 -5.13
CA LEU A 468 -12.03 -24.41 -5.85
C LEU A 468 -13.39 -24.54 -6.51
N THR A 469 -14.44 -24.00 -5.88
CA THR A 469 -15.80 -23.99 -6.43
C THR A 469 -16.11 -22.64 -7.06
N THR A 470 -17.04 -22.62 -8.02
CA THR A 470 -17.44 -21.40 -8.75
C THR A 470 -18.23 -20.39 -7.89
N ASN A 471 -18.45 -20.68 -6.60
CA ASN A 471 -19.33 -19.93 -5.70
C ASN A 471 -20.71 -19.62 -6.32
N ARG A 472 -21.18 -20.54 -7.15
CA ARG A 472 -22.51 -20.54 -7.76
C ARG A 472 -23.23 -21.79 -7.30
N MET A 473 -24.18 -21.60 -6.40
CA MET A 473 -24.97 -22.71 -5.87
C MET A 473 -26.13 -22.99 -6.82
N THR A 474 -26.42 -24.26 -7.05
CA THR A 474 -27.58 -24.75 -7.82
C THR A 474 -28.23 -25.89 -7.07
N VAL A 475 -29.54 -26.03 -7.20
CA VAL A 475 -30.26 -27.20 -6.71
C VAL A 475 -30.05 -28.33 -7.72
N THR A 476 -29.40 -29.41 -7.28
CA THR A 476 -29.14 -30.60 -8.10
C THR A 476 -30.24 -31.63 -7.96
N GLU A 477 -30.71 -31.85 -6.73
CA GLU A 477 -31.73 -32.84 -6.37
C GLU A 477 -32.76 -32.21 -5.42
N CYS A 478 -33.99 -32.72 -5.46
CA CYS A 478 -35.07 -32.29 -4.60
C CYS A 478 -36.02 -33.47 -4.36
N TYR A 479 -36.42 -33.66 -3.10
CA TYR A 479 -37.28 -34.77 -2.66
C TYR A 479 -38.61 -34.18 -2.19
N LEU A 480 -39.69 -34.45 -2.94
CA LEU A 480 -41.04 -33.96 -2.68
C LEU A 480 -42.04 -35.11 -2.85
N GLY A 481 -42.99 -35.25 -1.91
CA GLY A 481 -44.13 -36.16 -2.09
C GLY A 481 -43.85 -37.67 -1.93
N GLY A 482 -42.72 -38.06 -1.31
CA GLY A 482 -42.52 -39.42 -0.78
C GLY A 482 -42.23 -40.55 -1.77
N LYS A 483 -41.72 -40.27 -2.98
CA LYS A 483 -41.14 -41.32 -3.84
C LYS A 483 -39.62 -41.40 -3.62
N GLU A 484 -39.14 -42.58 -3.23
CA GLU A 484 -37.72 -42.89 -2.96
C GLU A 484 -36.84 -42.91 -4.22
N ASP A 485 -37.45 -42.96 -5.41
CA ASP A 485 -36.72 -42.83 -6.68
C ASP A 485 -36.41 -41.36 -6.95
N GLY A 486 -35.25 -40.93 -6.47
CA GLY A 486 -34.70 -39.58 -6.60
C GLY A 486 -34.84 -39.02 -8.02
N GLY A 487 -35.59 -37.92 -8.12
CA GLY A 487 -35.74 -37.16 -9.33
C GLY A 487 -37.12 -36.53 -9.40
N ILE A 488 -37.19 -35.20 -9.33
CA ILE A 488 -38.33 -34.50 -9.92
C ILE A 488 -38.26 -34.77 -11.42
N THR A 489 -38.98 -35.77 -11.92
CA THR A 489 -39.30 -35.87 -13.35
C THR A 489 -40.26 -34.71 -13.65
N ILE A 490 -39.69 -33.59 -14.07
CA ILE A 490 -40.41 -32.41 -14.58
C ILE A 490 -41.22 -32.89 -15.78
N GLY A 491 -42.47 -33.30 -15.56
CA GLY A 491 -43.30 -33.87 -16.63
C GLY A 491 -44.57 -34.64 -16.21
N SER A 492 -44.77 -34.99 -14.93
CA SER A 492 -46.01 -35.67 -14.51
C SER A 492 -46.81 -34.81 -13.52
N HIS A 493 -47.68 -33.96 -14.08
CA HIS A 493 -48.63 -33.13 -13.34
C HIS A 493 -49.77 -33.98 -12.78
N GLY A 494 -49.64 -34.45 -11.54
CA GLY A 494 -50.77 -34.89 -10.71
C GLY A 494 -51.27 -33.76 -9.80
N THR A 495 -52.56 -33.75 -9.44
CA THR A 495 -53.22 -32.67 -8.68
C THR A 495 -52.61 -32.43 -7.29
N THR A 496 -52.16 -33.49 -6.60
CA THR A 496 -51.49 -33.40 -5.30
C THR A 496 -50.07 -32.83 -5.41
N THR A 497 -49.39 -33.08 -6.53
CA THR A 497 -48.04 -32.56 -6.81
C THR A 497 -48.07 -31.05 -7.04
N THR A 498 -49.10 -30.53 -7.70
CA THR A 498 -49.25 -29.08 -7.97
C THR A 498 -49.33 -28.28 -6.67
N ARG A 499 -50.16 -28.71 -5.70
CA ARG A 499 -50.30 -28.01 -4.41
C ARG A 499 -48.99 -28.00 -3.60
N LEU A 500 -48.20 -29.07 -3.66
CA LEU A 500 -46.89 -29.12 -3.00
C LEU A 500 -45.87 -28.20 -3.68
N LEU A 501 -45.89 -28.12 -5.02
CA LEU A 501 -45.05 -27.21 -5.78
C LEU A 501 -45.41 -25.75 -5.50
N ASP A 502 -46.70 -25.41 -5.43
CA ASP A 502 -47.18 -24.06 -5.07
C ASP A 502 -46.63 -23.64 -3.69
N LEU A 503 -46.81 -24.48 -2.67
CA LEU A 503 -46.32 -24.21 -1.32
C LEU A 503 -44.78 -24.14 -1.24
N THR A 504 -44.09 -24.94 -2.05
CA THR A 504 -42.62 -24.93 -2.11
C THR A 504 -42.13 -23.64 -2.77
N ALA A 505 -42.75 -23.21 -3.87
CA ALA A 505 -42.43 -21.97 -4.56
C ALA A 505 -42.72 -20.74 -3.67
N GLU A 506 -43.86 -20.73 -2.98
CA GLU A 506 -44.20 -19.70 -1.99
C GLU A 506 -43.16 -19.64 -0.87
N GLY A 507 -42.88 -20.79 -0.24
CA GLY A 507 -41.91 -20.88 0.85
C GLY A 507 -40.49 -20.47 0.44
N ILE A 508 -40.04 -20.83 -0.75
CA ILE A 508 -38.74 -20.40 -1.29
C ILE A 508 -38.70 -18.88 -1.51
N SER A 509 -39.77 -18.31 -2.08
CA SER A 509 -39.82 -16.90 -2.49
C SER A 509 -39.93 -15.96 -1.29
N VAL A 510 -40.74 -16.33 -0.30
CA VAL A 510 -41.05 -15.58 0.93
C VAL A 510 -39.96 -15.77 2.01
N ASN A 511 -39.48 -17.00 2.22
CA ASN A 511 -38.47 -17.28 3.24
C ASN A 511 -37.04 -17.12 2.71
N SER A 512 -36.83 -16.19 1.78
CA SER A 512 -35.51 -15.77 1.29
C SER A 512 -35.41 -14.26 1.36
N SER A 513 -34.21 -13.70 1.58
CA SER A 513 -34.08 -12.25 1.67
C SER A 513 -34.57 -11.56 0.39
N TYR A 514 -35.30 -10.46 0.53
CA TYR A 514 -35.78 -9.64 -0.60
C TYR A 514 -34.63 -8.99 -1.38
N THR A 515 -33.47 -8.85 -0.72
CA THR A 515 -32.24 -8.41 -1.37
C THR A 515 -31.60 -9.48 -2.27
N THR A 516 -32.03 -10.75 -2.14
CA THR A 516 -31.54 -11.86 -2.94
C THR A 516 -32.30 -11.93 -4.26
N ASN A 517 -31.59 -11.85 -5.39
CA ASN A 517 -32.17 -11.85 -6.73
C ASN A 517 -31.37 -12.69 -7.72
N VAL A 518 -32.07 -13.28 -8.69
CA VAL A 518 -31.50 -14.06 -9.77
C VAL A 518 -31.97 -13.51 -11.12
N THR A 519 -31.02 -12.94 -11.86
CA THR A 519 -31.27 -12.34 -13.18
C THR A 519 -30.61 -13.19 -14.26
N THR A 520 -31.34 -13.52 -15.31
CA THR A 520 -30.78 -14.13 -16.51
C THR A 520 -30.04 -13.07 -17.32
N PRO A 521 -28.77 -13.25 -17.73
CA PRO A 521 -28.06 -12.29 -18.54
C PRO A 521 -28.78 -12.04 -19.87
N ILE A 522 -28.85 -10.78 -20.29
CA ILE A 522 -29.41 -10.35 -21.59
C ILE A 522 -28.39 -10.57 -22.72
N ALA A 523 -27.10 -10.74 -22.39
CA ALA A 523 -26.01 -10.85 -23.35
C ALA A 523 -25.80 -12.28 -23.87
N ILE A 524 -25.75 -12.41 -25.19
CA ILE A 524 -25.47 -13.64 -25.95
C ILE A 524 -23.98 -14.01 -25.74
N GLY A 525 -23.65 -14.70 -24.64
CA GLY A 525 -22.28 -15.14 -24.38
C GLY A 525 -22.06 -15.73 -22.99
N ASP A 526 -22.70 -15.17 -21.96
CA ASP A 526 -22.71 -15.73 -20.60
C ASP A 526 -24.05 -16.43 -20.38
N SER A 527 -24.07 -17.76 -20.46
CA SER A 527 -25.29 -18.58 -20.36
C SER A 527 -25.79 -18.79 -18.92
N LEU A 528 -25.13 -18.19 -17.91
CA LEU A 528 -25.36 -18.51 -16.51
C LEU A 528 -26.01 -17.34 -15.75
N PRO A 529 -27.00 -17.61 -14.87
CA PRO A 529 -27.72 -16.57 -14.13
C PRO A 529 -26.81 -15.79 -13.18
N VAL A 530 -27.00 -14.47 -13.14
CA VAL A 530 -26.37 -13.57 -12.16
C VAL A 530 -27.08 -13.73 -10.82
N GLN A 531 -26.32 -14.10 -9.78
CA GLN A 531 -26.81 -14.34 -8.42
C GLN A 531 -26.38 -13.18 -7.50
N VAL A 532 -27.34 -12.39 -7.03
CA VAL A 532 -27.14 -11.28 -6.09
C VAL A 532 -27.73 -11.69 -4.73
N GLY A 533 -26.96 -11.59 -3.64
CA GLY A 533 -27.40 -12.03 -2.31
C GLY A 533 -26.83 -13.39 -1.90
N ASN A 534 -27.48 -14.06 -0.94
CA ASN A 534 -27.02 -15.36 -0.43
C ASN A 534 -27.08 -16.40 -1.55
N LYS A 535 -25.96 -17.09 -1.83
CA LYS A 535 -25.84 -18.02 -2.95
C LYS A 535 -26.78 -19.21 -2.83
N THR A 536 -26.98 -19.75 -1.62
CA THR A 536 -27.91 -20.86 -1.37
C THR A 536 -29.36 -20.43 -1.62
N GLU A 537 -29.72 -19.21 -1.23
CA GLU A 537 -31.05 -18.65 -1.53
C GLU A 537 -31.23 -18.39 -3.02
N CYS A 538 -30.20 -17.87 -3.70
CA CYS A 538 -30.20 -17.71 -5.15
C CYS A 538 -30.42 -19.05 -5.86
N ALA A 539 -29.82 -20.13 -5.37
CA ALA A 539 -30.03 -21.48 -5.91
C ALA A 539 -31.50 -21.90 -5.81
N LEU A 540 -32.14 -21.64 -4.67
CA LEU A 540 -33.55 -21.94 -4.44
C LEU A 540 -34.47 -21.07 -5.32
N LEU A 541 -34.23 -19.77 -5.43
CA LEU A 541 -35.01 -18.87 -6.30
C LEU A 541 -34.86 -19.25 -7.78
N TYR A 542 -33.66 -19.63 -8.20
CA TYR A 542 -33.44 -20.16 -9.54
C TYR A 542 -34.17 -21.49 -9.77
N PHE A 543 -34.21 -22.35 -8.74
CA PHE A 543 -34.98 -23.58 -8.77
C PHE A 543 -36.48 -23.31 -8.92
N ALA A 544 -37.04 -22.34 -8.19
CA ALA A 544 -38.44 -21.90 -8.35
C ALA A 544 -38.77 -21.49 -9.80
N LYS A 545 -37.87 -20.70 -10.43
CA LYS A 545 -37.98 -20.37 -11.87
C LYS A 545 -37.91 -21.60 -12.77
N ARG A 546 -37.03 -22.56 -12.47
CA ARG A 546 -36.87 -23.80 -13.25
C ARG A 546 -38.08 -24.73 -13.17
N ILE A 547 -38.83 -24.72 -12.06
CA ILE A 547 -40.08 -25.48 -11.92
C ILE A 547 -41.31 -24.71 -12.48
N GLY A 548 -41.12 -23.53 -13.08
CA GLY A 548 -42.16 -22.78 -13.79
C GLY A 548 -42.82 -21.65 -13.01
N TYR A 549 -42.32 -21.29 -11.83
CA TYR A 549 -42.88 -20.22 -10.99
C TYR A 549 -42.01 -18.97 -11.04
N ASP A 550 -42.62 -17.80 -11.24
CA ASP A 550 -41.90 -16.54 -11.08
C ASP A 550 -41.94 -16.09 -9.62
N TYR A 551 -40.80 -16.20 -8.94
CA TYR A 551 -40.67 -15.79 -7.55
C TYR A 551 -40.96 -14.29 -7.36
N GLN A 552 -40.79 -13.45 -8.39
CA GLN A 552 -41.01 -12.01 -8.25
C GLN A 552 -42.49 -11.70 -8.07
N VAL A 553 -43.37 -12.37 -8.83
CA VAL A 553 -44.83 -12.23 -8.70
C VAL A 553 -45.28 -12.60 -7.28
N ILE A 554 -44.77 -13.71 -6.74
CA ILE A 554 -45.08 -14.15 -5.37
C ILE A 554 -44.63 -13.12 -4.33
N ARG A 555 -43.47 -12.49 -4.55
CA ARG A 555 -42.94 -11.45 -3.67
C ARG A 555 -43.69 -10.12 -3.78
N ASP A 556 -44.18 -9.79 -4.97
CA ASP A 556 -44.99 -8.59 -5.21
C ASP A 556 -46.35 -8.73 -4.51
N ASP A 557 -46.93 -9.93 -4.51
CA ASP A 557 -48.16 -10.27 -3.79
C ASP A 557 -47.96 -10.33 -2.25
N ASN A 558 -46.73 -10.57 -1.79
CA ASN A 558 -46.38 -10.66 -0.37
C ASN A 558 -45.23 -9.69 -0.06
N PRO A 559 -45.43 -8.36 -0.05
CA PRO A 559 -44.34 -7.42 0.16
C PRO A 559 -43.66 -7.61 1.53
N GLU A 560 -42.38 -7.28 1.65
CA GLU A 560 -41.59 -7.49 2.89
C GLU A 560 -42.25 -6.84 4.13
N ASP A 561 -42.90 -5.69 3.96
CA ASP A 561 -43.61 -4.97 5.02
C ASP A 561 -44.85 -5.72 5.54
N SER A 562 -45.38 -6.69 4.77
CA SER A 562 -46.51 -7.54 5.18
C SER A 562 -46.11 -8.66 6.13
N PHE A 563 -44.81 -8.89 6.33
CA PHE A 563 -44.32 -9.98 7.16
C PHE A 563 -44.51 -9.67 8.64
N ALA A 564 -45.11 -10.63 9.37
CA ALA A 564 -45.34 -10.51 10.79
C ALA A 564 -44.02 -10.52 11.57
N LYS A 565 -43.13 -11.45 11.19
CA LYS A 565 -41.82 -11.61 11.80
C LYS A 565 -40.88 -12.39 10.89
N VAL A 566 -39.66 -11.92 10.78
CA VAL A 566 -38.56 -12.64 10.13
C VAL A 566 -37.53 -13.01 11.19
N TYR A 567 -37.26 -14.30 11.32
CA TYR A 567 -36.13 -14.85 12.07
C TYR A 567 -35.01 -15.12 11.08
N THR A 568 -34.01 -14.25 11.07
CA THR A 568 -32.82 -14.38 10.24
C THR A 568 -32.03 -15.65 10.52
N PHE A 569 -31.21 -16.05 9.56
CA PHE A 569 -30.30 -17.16 9.77
C PHE A 569 -29.35 -16.84 10.92
N ASN A 570 -29.17 -17.79 11.83
CA ASN A 570 -28.22 -17.70 12.92
C ASN A 570 -27.44 -19.00 12.97
N SER A 571 -26.11 -18.92 13.04
CA SER A 571 -25.20 -20.07 13.01
C SER A 571 -25.46 -21.08 14.14
N ASN A 572 -25.90 -20.62 15.32
CA ASN A 572 -26.28 -21.49 16.43
C ASN A 572 -27.60 -22.23 16.17
N ARG A 573 -28.56 -21.57 15.51
CA ARG A 573 -29.86 -22.17 15.16
C ARG A 573 -29.82 -22.98 13.86
N ARG A 574 -28.86 -22.71 12.97
CA ARG A 574 -28.73 -23.28 11.60
C ARG A 574 -30.04 -23.27 10.79
N SER A 575 -30.93 -22.33 11.07
CA SER A 575 -32.23 -22.18 10.39
C SER A 575 -32.68 -20.72 10.36
N MET A 576 -33.56 -20.41 9.42
CA MET A 576 -34.29 -19.15 9.33
C MET A 576 -35.77 -19.40 9.04
N SER A 577 -36.62 -18.49 9.51
CA SER A 577 -38.07 -18.63 9.36
C SER A 577 -38.75 -17.28 9.14
N THR A 578 -39.73 -17.25 8.25
CA THR A 578 -40.56 -16.07 7.97
C THR A 578 -42.01 -16.39 8.32
N VAL A 579 -42.66 -15.49 9.06
CA VAL A 579 -44.06 -15.57 9.45
C VAL A 579 -44.86 -14.59 8.61
N ILE A 580 -45.84 -15.09 7.86
CA ILE A 580 -46.75 -14.29 7.03
C ILE A 580 -48.19 -14.40 7.53
N CYS A 581 -48.98 -13.36 7.26
CA CYS A 581 -50.41 -13.34 7.54
C CYS A 581 -51.18 -13.86 6.32
N THR A 582 -52.16 -14.73 6.54
CA THR A 582 -53.04 -15.30 5.51
C THR A 582 -54.49 -15.11 5.93
N GLU A 583 -55.45 -15.22 5.01
CA GLU A 583 -56.88 -15.09 5.33
C GLU A 583 -57.36 -16.07 6.43
N ALA A 584 -56.68 -17.22 6.56
CA ALA A 584 -57.01 -18.28 7.52
C ALA A 584 -56.16 -18.25 8.81
N GLY A 585 -55.28 -17.26 9.00
CA GLY A 585 -54.40 -17.14 10.16
C GLY A 585 -52.94 -16.88 9.79
N TRP A 586 -52.00 -17.45 10.54
CA TRP A 586 -50.56 -17.24 10.35
C TRP A 586 -49.90 -18.46 9.70
N ARG A 587 -49.01 -18.22 8.73
CA ARG A 587 -48.20 -19.28 8.11
C ARG A 587 -46.72 -19.02 8.40
N VAL A 588 -46.02 -20.07 8.82
CA VAL A 588 -44.58 -20.04 9.09
C VAL A 588 -43.87 -20.84 8.03
N HIS A 589 -43.02 -20.16 7.24
CA HIS A 589 -42.09 -20.82 6.34
C HIS A 589 -40.74 -20.94 7.03
N SER A 590 -40.13 -22.12 7.00
CA SER A 590 -38.84 -22.37 7.64
C SER A 590 -37.89 -23.08 6.69
N LYS A 591 -36.60 -22.74 6.76
CA LYS A 591 -35.52 -23.41 6.04
C LYS A 591 -34.29 -23.49 6.91
N GLY A 592 -33.50 -24.55 6.77
CA GLY A 592 -32.32 -24.78 7.59
C GLY A 592 -31.68 -26.11 7.29
N ALA A 593 -30.69 -26.48 8.10
CA ALA A 593 -30.07 -27.79 8.04
C ALA A 593 -31.11 -28.89 8.31
N ALA A 594 -31.06 -29.98 7.54
CA ALA A 594 -32.08 -31.03 7.57
C ALA A 594 -32.18 -31.65 8.97
N GLU A 595 -31.04 -31.91 9.61
CA GLU A 595 -30.96 -32.45 10.96
C GLU A 595 -31.54 -31.51 12.04
N VAL A 596 -31.68 -30.21 11.75
CA VAL A 596 -32.25 -29.23 12.68
C VAL A 596 -33.74 -29.03 12.46
N VAL A 597 -34.17 -28.93 11.20
CA VAL A 597 -35.58 -28.67 10.88
C VAL A 597 -36.42 -29.93 11.06
N LEU A 598 -35.90 -31.11 10.72
CA LEU A 598 -36.61 -32.38 10.85
C LEU A 598 -36.60 -32.95 12.28
N ALA A 599 -35.72 -32.46 13.15
CA ALA A 599 -35.69 -32.86 14.56
C ALA A 599 -36.78 -32.18 15.40
N LYS A 600 -37.45 -31.16 14.85
CA LYS A 600 -38.59 -30.46 15.46
C LYS A 600 -39.89 -31.07 14.97
#